data_AF-X1IDG5-F1
#
_entry.id   AF-X1IDG5-F1
#
_cell.length_a   1.000
_cell.length_b   1.000
_cell.length_c   1.000
_cell.angle_alpha   90.00
_cell.angle_beta   90.00
_cell.angle_gamma   90.00
#
_symmetry.space_group_name_H-M   'P 1'
#
loop_
_entity.id
_entity.type
_entity.pdbx_description
1 polymer ?
#
loop_
_entity_poly.entity_id
_entity_poly.type
_entity_poly.pdbx_seq_one_letter_code
_entity_poly.pdbx_strand_id
1 'polypeptide(L)' 'MFHQNLGVINKLLGLIGLLQEPLAWLSKPETAMIALITVNVWKGIPFFTLMILAGLQAIPDS' A
#
# COMPACT_ATOMS: atom_id res chain seq x y z
N MET A 1 -8.97 -7.58 -2.11
CA MET A 1 -7.59 -7.54 -1.57
C MET A 1 -7.53 -7.83 -0.07
N PHE A 2 -8.38 -7.21 0.76
CA PHE A 2 -8.37 -7.34 2.24
C PHE A 2 -9.24 -8.48 2.82
N HIS A 3 -9.77 -9.39 2.00
CA HIS A 3 -10.52 -10.54 2.49
C HIS A 3 -9.64 -11.44 3.35
N GLN A 4 -10.18 -11.96 4.46
CA GLN A 4 -9.46 -12.86 5.38
C GLN A 4 -8.85 -14.08 4.65
N ASN A 5 -9.69 -14.90 3.99
CA ASN A 5 -9.22 -16.18 3.44
C ASN A 5 -8.82 -16.14 1.95
N LEU A 6 -9.37 -15.20 1.18
CA LEU A 6 -9.15 -15.10 -0.28
C LEU A 6 -8.42 -13.80 -0.66
N GLY A 7 -7.97 -13.01 0.30
CA GLY A 7 -7.30 -11.74 0.04
C GLY A 7 -5.88 -11.91 -0.46
N VAL A 8 -5.55 -11.25 -1.58
CA VAL A 8 -4.18 -11.14 -2.12
C VAL A 8 -3.18 -10.67 -1.06
N ILE A 9 -3.56 -9.76 -0.16
CA ILE A 9 -2.66 -9.21 0.85
C ILE A 9 -2.26 -10.28 1.88
N ASN A 10 -3.21 -11.05 2.41
CA ASN A 10 -2.89 -12.17 3.30
C ASN A 10 -2.07 -13.25 2.60
N LYS A 11 -2.36 -13.53 1.34
CA LYS A 11 -1.59 -14.51 0.56
C LYS A 11 -0.14 -14.07 0.36
N LEU A 12 0.09 -12.80 -0.02
CA LEU A 12 1.43 -12.24 -0.18
C LEU A 12 2.20 -12.19 1.13
N LEU A 13 1.56 -11.74 2.21
CA LEU A 13 2.18 -11.66 3.54
C LEU A 13 2.47 -13.06 4.13
N GLY A 14 1.64 -14.05 3.83
CA GLY A 14 1.91 -15.44 4.17
C GLY A 14 3.06 -16.04 3.37
N LEU A 15 3.18 -15.72 2.08
CA LEU A 15 4.28 -16.19 1.22
C LEU A 15 5.66 -15.68 1.68
N ILE A 16 5.72 -14.46 2.22
CA ILE A 16 6.96 -13.88 2.75
C ILE A 16 7.18 -14.18 4.25
N GLY A 17 6.36 -15.06 4.84
CA GLY A 17 6.52 -15.54 6.21
C GLY A 17 6.13 -14.54 7.32
N LEU A 18 5.51 -13.42 6.97
CA LEU A 18 5.11 -12.38 7.93
C LEU A 18 3.77 -12.69 8.63
N LEU A 19 2.96 -13.59 8.08
CA LEU A 19 1.70 -14.03 8.70
C LEU A 19 1.67 -15.56 8.81
N GLN A 20 1.44 -16.04 10.03
CA GLN A 20 1.18 -17.46 10.30
C GLN A 20 -0.31 -17.81 10.17
N GLU A 21 -1.20 -16.84 10.38
CA GLU A 21 -2.65 -16.98 10.24
C GLU A 21 -3.25 -15.82 9.43
N PRO A 22 -4.35 -16.06 8.67
CA PRO A 22 -4.97 -15.03 7.86
C PRO A 22 -5.54 -13.89 8.70
N LEU A 23 -5.09 -12.66 8.43
CA LEU A 23 -5.46 -11.49 9.21
C LEU A 23 -6.81 -10.89 8.78
N ALA A 24 -7.60 -10.52 9.77
CA ALA A 24 -8.89 -9.87 9.65
C ALA A 24 -8.80 -8.35 9.47
N TRP A 25 -8.22 -7.89 8.35
CA TRP A 25 -7.87 -6.49 8.11
C TRP A 25 -8.96 -5.48 8.46
N LEU A 26 -10.21 -5.76 8.07
CA LEU A 26 -11.33 -4.84 8.26
C LEU A 26 -12.16 -5.11 9.54
N SER A 27 -11.83 -6.17 10.30
CA SER A 27 -12.61 -6.56 11.48
C SER A 27 -12.11 -5.94 12.78
N LYS A 28 -10.84 -5.51 12.82
CA LYS A 28 -10.27 -4.80 13.98
C LYS A 28 -9.94 -3.34 13.59
N PRO A 29 -10.26 -2.36 14.45
CA PRO A 29 -10.01 -0.94 14.15
C PRO A 29 -8.55 -0.62 13.81
N GLU A 30 -7.60 -1.23 14.52
CA GLU A 30 -6.16 -1.01 14.32
C GLU A 30 -5.68 -1.48 12.94
N THR A 31 -6.05 -2.71 12.54
CA THR A 31 -5.67 -3.28 11.25
C THR A 31 -6.40 -2.58 10.10
N ALA A 32 -7.61 -2.10 10.35
CA ALA A 32 -8.40 -1.36 9.37
C ALA A 32 -7.78 0.01 9.10
N MET A 33 -7.29 0.68 10.15
CA MET A 33 -6.59 1.96 10.03
C MET A 33 -5.31 1.83 9.19
N ILE A 34 -4.49 0.82 9.49
CA ILE A 34 -3.26 0.56 8.73
C ILE A 34 -3.59 0.28 7.26
N ALA A 35 -4.56 -0.60 7.00
CA ALA A 35 -5.02 -0.90 5.63
C ALA A 35 -5.46 0.36 4.88
N LEU A 36 -6.22 1.23 5.54
CA LEU A 36 -6.72 2.47 4.95
C LEU A 36 -5.58 3.46 4.65
N ILE A 37 -4.66 3.65 5.61
CA ILE A 37 -3.48 4.50 5.43
C ILE A 37 -2.65 4.01 4.24
N THR A 38 -2.36 2.71 4.18
CA THR A 38 -1.58 2.12 3.07
C THR A 38 -2.24 2.37 1.72
N VAL A 39 -3.56 2.18 1.61
CA VAL A 39 -4.29 2.45 0.35
C VAL A 39 -4.24 3.93 -0.02
N ASN A 40 -4.41 4.82 0.96
CA ASN A 40 -4.40 6.25 0.71
C ASN A 40 -3.02 6.74 0.26
N VAL A 41 -1.95 6.25 0.91
CA VAL A 41 -0.56 6.54 0.53
C VAL A 41 -0.25 5.97 -0.86
N TRP A 42 -0.61 4.71 -1.13
CA TRP A 42 -0.42 4.09 -2.44
C TRP A 42 -1.07 4.87 -3.57
N LYS A 43 -2.27 5.42 -3.31
CA LYS A 43 -2.97 6.29 -4.28
C LYS A 43 -2.28 7.64 -4.48
N GLY A 44 -1.68 8.20 -3.44
CA GLY A 44 -0.99 9.49 -3.49
C GLY A 44 0.38 9.43 -4.19
N ILE A 45 1.12 8.32 -4.04
CA ILE A 45 2.49 8.18 -4.55
C ILE A 45 2.62 8.56 -6.04
N PRO A 46 1.82 8.01 -6.98
CA PRO A 46 2.00 8.31 -8.41
C PRO A 46 1.89 9.80 -8.73
N PHE A 47 0.97 10.51 -8.07
CA PHE A 47 0.81 11.95 -8.26
C PHE A 47 2.04 12.73 -7.79
N PHE A 48 2.52 12.46 -6.57
CA PHE A 48 3.71 13.12 -6.06
C PHE A 48 4.96 12.77 -6.86
N THR A 49 5.11 11.52 -7.30
CA THR A 49 6.20 11.10 -8.18
C THR A 49 6.19 11.88 -9.49
N LEU A 50 5.03 12.03 -10.14
CA LEU A 50 4.90 12.81 -11.36
C LEU A 50 5.20 14.29 -11.13
N MET A 51 4.76 14.86 -10.02
CA MET A 51 5.05 16.25 -9.66
C MET A 51 6.56 16.48 -9.46
N ILE A 52 7.22 15.59 -8.71
CA ILE A 52 8.68 15.65 -8.50
C ILE A 52 9.41 15.49 -9.84
N LEU A 53 8.97 14.54 -10.67
CA LEU A 53 9.56 14.31 -11.99
C LEU A 53 9.40 15.53 -12.90
N ALA A 54 8.23 16.17 -12.92
CA ALA A 54 8.01 17.40 -13.67
C ALA A 54 8.89 18.55 -13.15
N GLY A 55 9.03 18.67 -11.83
CA GLY A 55 9.94 19.64 -11.21
C GLY A 55 11.40 19.40 -11.58
N LEU A 56 11.83 18.14 -11.68
CA LEU A 56 13.18 17.78 -12.10
C LEU A 56 13.40 18.07 -13.59
N GLN A 57 12.41 17.76 -14.45
CA GLN A 57 12.48 18.04 -15.89
C GLN A 57 12.47 19.54 -16.23
N ALA A 58 12.01 20.40 -15.33
CA ALA A 58 12.04 21.85 -15.51
C ALA A 58 13.45 22.45 -15.34
N ILE A 59 14.41 21.69 -14.80
CA ILE A 59 15.80 22.11 -14.67
C ILE A 59 16.49 21.91 -16.03
N PRO A 60 17.01 22.96 -16.69
CA PRO A 60 17.68 22.82 -17.97
C PRO A 60 18.93 21.95 -17.85
N ASP A 61 19.05 20.93 -18.71
CA ASP A 61 20.30 20.20 -18.91
C ASP A 61 21.31 21.18 -19.54
N SER A 62 22.34 21.52 -18.77
CA SER A 62 23.40 22.47 -19.16
C SER A 62 24.40 21.86 -20.12
#